data_AF-A0A2H5BZT9-F1
#
_entry.id   AF-A0A2H5BZT9-F1
#
_cell.length_a   1.000
_cell.length_b   1.000
_cell.length_c   1.000
_cell.angle_alpha   90.00
_cell.angle_beta   90.00
_cell.angle_gamma   90.00
#
_symmetry.space_group_name_H-M   'P 1'
#
loop_
_entity.id
_entity.type
_entity.pdbx_description
1 polymer ?
#
loop_
_entity_poly.entity_id
_entity_poly.type
_entity_poly.pdbx_seq_one_letter_code
_entity_poly.pdbx_strand_id
1 'polypeptide(L)'
;MEGFVKFGTMSESDDGIMPAEQYLKKTLGMTNPDEYFQAGIIVFNVEQMVTENTFAQLMSALKAKKYWFLDQDIMNKVFFGRVKFLPLEWNVYHGNGNTDDFFPNLKFSTYMRFLQARRNPKMIHYAGENKPWNTEKVDFYDDFLENVLSTPWEKEIYYRQLPVATVVPNQHTELQQTVLLQTKIKRALMPYVNKYAPVGSPRRNKLIKYYYKVRRSILG
;
A
#
# COMPACT_ATOMS: atom_id res chain seq x y z
N MET A 1 0.43 8.29 -3.48
CA MET A 1 0.56 7.77 -4.86
C MET A 1 1.92 8.01 -5.52
N GLU A 2 2.72 8.96 -5.04
CA GLU A 2 4.02 9.33 -5.66
C GLU A 2 4.91 8.13 -6.02
N GLY A 3 5.15 7.21 -5.07
CA GLY A 3 5.97 6.03 -5.35
C GLY A 3 5.38 5.13 -6.44
N PHE A 4 4.06 4.86 -6.41
CA PHE A 4 3.40 4.08 -7.46
C PHE A 4 3.52 4.73 -8.85
N VAL A 5 3.43 6.05 -8.92
CA VAL A 5 3.66 6.82 -10.16
C VAL A 5 5.12 6.69 -10.60
N LYS A 6 6.08 6.96 -9.70
CA LYS A 6 7.51 6.90 -9.99
C LYS A 6 7.96 5.52 -10.48
N PHE A 7 7.43 4.45 -9.90
CA PHE A 7 7.78 3.09 -10.27
C PHE A 7 6.96 2.52 -11.44
N GLY A 8 5.99 3.28 -11.96
CA GLY A 8 5.10 2.81 -13.03
C GLY A 8 4.27 1.60 -12.61
N THR A 9 3.86 1.54 -11.34
CA THR A 9 3.03 0.45 -10.83
C THR A 9 1.73 0.37 -11.64
N MET A 10 1.34 -0.85 -12.00
CA MET A 10 0.12 -1.08 -12.76
C MET A 10 -1.08 -1.07 -11.83
N SER A 11 -2.05 -0.21 -12.13
CA SER A 11 -3.39 -0.29 -11.58
C SER A 11 -4.16 -1.40 -12.27
N GLU A 12 -4.99 -2.13 -11.51
CA GLU A 12 -6.00 -3.02 -12.06
C GLU A 12 -7.38 -2.56 -11.62
N SER A 13 -8.24 -2.28 -12.59
CA SER A 13 -9.61 -1.79 -12.41
C SER A 13 -10.47 -2.26 -13.59
N ASP A 14 -11.76 -1.91 -13.61
CA ASP A 14 -12.62 -2.21 -14.76
C ASP A 14 -12.21 -1.47 -16.03
N ASP A 15 -11.51 -0.34 -15.93
CA ASP A 15 -10.92 0.36 -17.08
C ASP A 15 -9.67 -0.35 -17.65
N GLY A 16 -9.32 -1.52 -17.09
CA GLY A 16 -8.21 -2.36 -17.46
C GLY A 16 -6.92 -2.07 -16.70
N ILE A 17 -5.80 -2.54 -17.28
CA ILE A 17 -4.46 -2.45 -16.70
C ILE A 17 -3.69 -1.29 -17.33
N MET A 18 -3.29 -0.31 -16.51
CA MET A 18 -2.52 0.86 -16.94
C MET A 18 -1.59 1.38 -15.83
N PRO A 19 -0.58 2.20 -16.16
CA PRO A 19 0.28 2.81 -15.15
C PRO A 19 -0.50 3.71 -14.18
N ALA A 20 -0.09 3.75 -12.92
CA ALA A 20 -0.74 4.52 -11.86
C ALA A 20 -1.02 5.98 -12.24
N GLU A 21 -0.07 6.69 -12.87
CA GLU A 21 -0.30 8.08 -13.28
C GLU A 21 -1.45 8.22 -14.28
N GLN A 22 -1.50 7.31 -15.26
CA GLN A 22 -2.56 7.29 -16.27
C GLN A 22 -3.91 6.97 -15.62
N TYR A 23 -3.93 6.04 -14.66
CA TYR A 23 -5.13 5.69 -13.89
C TYR A 23 -5.68 6.88 -13.11
N LEU A 24 -4.83 7.57 -12.34
CA LEU A 24 -5.23 8.73 -11.54
C LEU A 24 -5.81 9.84 -12.43
N LYS A 25 -5.19 10.12 -13.57
CA LYS A 25 -5.65 11.15 -14.51
C LYS A 25 -6.93 10.73 -15.25
N LYS A 26 -6.98 9.52 -15.82
CA LYS A 26 -8.09 9.10 -16.70
C LYS A 26 -9.28 8.53 -15.94
N THR A 27 -9.04 7.65 -14.98
CA THR A 27 -10.11 6.97 -14.24
C THR A 27 -10.63 7.85 -13.11
N LEU A 28 -9.73 8.42 -12.31
CA LEU A 28 -10.14 9.27 -11.19
C LEU A 28 -10.44 10.70 -11.62
N GLY A 29 -9.86 11.17 -12.73
CA GLY A 29 -10.08 12.54 -13.22
C GLY A 29 -9.24 13.58 -12.47
N MET A 30 -8.17 13.15 -11.81
CA MET A 30 -7.31 14.03 -11.04
C MET A 30 -6.31 14.72 -11.97
N THR A 31 -6.43 16.04 -12.12
CA THR A 31 -5.47 16.84 -12.91
C THR A 31 -4.09 16.86 -12.26
N ASN A 32 -4.04 16.79 -10.93
CA ASN A 32 -2.82 16.70 -10.13
C ASN A 32 -2.80 15.40 -9.28
N PRO A 33 -2.05 14.36 -9.71
CA PRO A 33 -1.90 13.11 -8.96
C PRO A 33 -1.28 13.25 -7.55
N ASP A 34 -0.56 14.34 -7.28
CA ASP A 34 0.08 14.57 -5.98
C ASP A 34 -0.95 14.94 -4.88
N GLU A 35 -2.18 15.30 -5.27
CA GLU A 35 -3.30 15.58 -4.35
C GLU A 35 -4.06 14.32 -3.90
N TYR A 36 -3.58 13.12 -4.26
CA TYR A 36 -4.20 11.89 -3.81
C TYR A 36 -3.95 11.67 -2.32
N PHE A 37 -5.02 11.56 -1.53
CA PHE A 37 -4.94 11.33 -0.09
C PHE A 37 -5.16 9.85 0.28
N GLN A 38 -4.62 9.44 1.42
CA GLN A 38 -4.80 8.09 1.98
C GLN A 38 -6.03 8.06 2.89
N ALA A 39 -6.83 7.00 2.82
CA ALA A 39 -8.11 6.90 3.52
C ALA A 39 -8.05 6.32 4.95
N GLY A 40 -6.87 6.13 5.54
CA GLY A 40 -6.69 5.55 6.87
C GLY A 40 -7.12 6.46 8.02
N ILE A 41 -7.18 7.78 7.77
CA ILE A 41 -7.80 8.76 8.66
C ILE A 41 -8.42 9.87 7.83
N ILE A 42 -9.66 10.21 8.11
CA ILE A 42 -10.41 11.27 7.41
C ILE A 42 -11.27 12.00 8.44
N VAL A 43 -11.24 13.34 8.38
CA VAL A 43 -12.20 14.19 9.11
C VAL A 43 -13.20 14.71 8.10
N PHE A 44 -14.45 14.23 8.17
CA PHE A 44 -15.50 14.62 7.25
C PHE A 44 -16.18 15.91 7.70
N ASN A 45 -16.32 16.87 6.78
CA ASN A 45 -17.27 17.97 6.95
C ASN A 45 -18.66 17.48 6.55
N VAL A 46 -19.34 16.85 7.50
CA VAL A 46 -20.64 16.20 7.27
C VAL A 46 -21.71 17.22 6.87
N GLU A 47 -21.72 18.41 7.48
CA GLU A 47 -22.68 19.48 7.16
C GLU A 47 -22.58 19.89 5.68
N GLN A 48 -21.36 20.10 5.19
CA GLN A 48 -21.13 20.40 3.77
C GLN A 48 -21.56 19.22 2.88
N MET A 49 -21.22 17.99 3.27
CA MET A 49 -21.58 16.79 2.49
C MET A 49 -23.10 16.60 2.38
N VAL A 50 -23.85 16.91 3.43
CA VAL A 50 -25.32 16.89 3.43
C VAL A 50 -25.85 17.95 2.48
N THR A 51 -25.35 19.19 2.59
CA THR A 51 -25.76 20.31 1.73
C THR A 51 -25.51 20.02 0.24
N GLU A 52 -24.39 19.40 -0.10
CA GLU A 52 -24.00 19.07 -1.48
C GLU A 52 -24.54 17.70 -1.97
N ASN A 53 -25.29 16.98 -1.13
CA ASN A 53 -25.71 15.60 -1.39
C ASN A 53 -24.53 14.70 -1.85
N THR A 54 -23.38 14.81 -1.19
CA THR A 54 -22.15 14.15 -1.61
C THR A 54 -22.27 12.62 -1.53
N PHE A 55 -23.07 12.10 -0.61
CA PHE A 55 -23.33 10.67 -0.51
C PHE A 55 -23.87 10.08 -1.83
N ALA A 56 -24.78 10.77 -2.51
CA ALA A 56 -25.30 10.33 -3.80
C ALA A 56 -24.19 10.25 -4.87
N GLN A 57 -23.24 11.19 -4.84
CA GLN A 57 -22.09 11.19 -5.76
C GLN A 57 -21.15 10.01 -5.49
N LEU A 58 -20.86 9.72 -4.21
CA LEU A 58 -20.09 8.55 -3.80
C LEU A 58 -20.75 7.24 -4.25
N MET A 59 -22.08 7.11 -4.06
CA MET A 59 -22.85 5.94 -4.50
C MET A 59 -22.91 5.80 -6.01
N SER A 60 -23.02 6.91 -6.75
CA SER A 60 -22.97 6.92 -8.21
C SER A 60 -21.62 6.41 -8.71
N ALA A 61 -20.51 6.91 -8.14
CA ALA A 61 -19.17 6.44 -8.47
C ALA A 61 -18.99 4.95 -8.14
N LEU A 62 -19.40 4.50 -6.94
CA LEU A 62 -19.32 3.10 -6.53
C LEU A 62 -20.04 2.15 -7.50
N LYS A 63 -21.24 2.54 -7.97
CA LYS A 63 -22.04 1.72 -8.89
C LYS A 63 -21.52 1.72 -10.32
N ALA A 64 -20.73 2.73 -10.71
CA ALA A 64 -20.28 2.87 -12.08
C ALA A 64 -19.25 1.81 -12.49
N LYS A 65 -18.35 1.42 -11.56
CA LYS A 65 -17.28 0.45 -11.81
C LYS A 65 -16.47 0.11 -10.56
N LYS A 66 -15.66 -0.93 -10.64
CA LYS A 66 -14.63 -1.30 -9.66
C LYS A 66 -13.34 -0.51 -9.87
N TYR A 67 -12.87 0.12 -8.80
CA TYR A 67 -11.64 0.90 -8.72
C TYR A 67 -10.47 0.07 -8.18
N TRP A 68 -9.24 0.57 -8.30
CA TRP A 68 -8.03 -0.16 -7.91
C TRP A 68 -7.90 -0.26 -6.39
N PHE A 69 -8.06 0.86 -5.68
CA PHE A 69 -8.13 0.98 -4.22
C PHE A 69 -9.57 1.27 -3.73
N LEU A 70 -10.56 0.61 -4.33
CA LEU A 70 -11.96 0.58 -3.86
C LEU A 70 -12.51 1.96 -3.47
N ASP A 71 -12.96 2.12 -2.23
CA ASP A 71 -13.54 3.33 -1.66
C ASP A 71 -12.54 4.48 -1.55
N GLN A 72 -11.24 4.22 -1.30
CA GLN A 72 -10.22 5.26 -1.30
C GLN A 72 -10.13 5.98 -2.66
N ASP A 73 -10.24 5.23 -3.77
CA ASP A 73 -10.25 5.82 -5.11
C ASP A 73 -11.54 6.58 -5.41
N ILE A 74 -12.68 6.06 -4.97
CA ILE A 74 -13.98 6.74 -5.09
C ILE A 74 -13.93 8.10 -4.38
N MET A 75 -13.41 8.12 -3.15
CA MET A 75 -13.28 9.36 -2.38
C MET A 75 -12.27 10.33 -3.03
N ASN A 76 -11.13 9.84 -3.51
CA ASN A 76 -10.16 10.68 -4.23
C ASN A 76 -10.73 11.25 -5.54
N LYS A 77 -11.65 10.53 -6.20
CA LYS A 77 -12.38 11.04 -7.36
C LYS A 77 -13.41 12.12 -6.98
N VAL A 78 -14.25 11.85 -5.98
CA VAL A 78 -15.39 12.72 -5.65
C VAL A 78 -14.95 13.99 -4.92
N PHE A 79 -13.92 13.89 -4.07
CA PHE A 79 -13.42 15.01 -3.27
C PHE A 79 -12.25 15.78 -3.91
N PHE A 80 -11.82 15.41 -5.13
CA PHE A 80 -10.70 16.06 -5.80
C PHE A 80 -10.88 17.60 -5.84
N GLY A 81 -9.82 18.34 -5.48
CA GLY A 81 -9.84 19.80 -5.38
C GLY A 81 -10.59 20.38 -4.16
N ARG A 82 -11.14 19.54 -3.27
CA ARG A 82 -11.91 19.96 -2.07
C ARG A 82 -11.34 19.40 -0.76
N VAL A 83 -10.07 19.02 -0.73
CA VAL A 83 -9.41 18.37 0.41
C VAL A 83 -8.48 19.35 1.14
N LYS A 84 -8.61 19.40 2.48
CA LYS A 84 -7.60 20.00 3.35
C LYS A 84 -6.65 18.90 3.83
N PHE A 85 -5.39 18.96 3.41
CA PHE A 85 -4.39 17.95 3.75
C PHE A 85 -3.91 18.09 5.20
N LEU A 86 -4.01 17.00 5.96
CA LEU A 86 -3.44 16.91 7.31
C LEU A 86 -1.91 16.75 7.26
N PRO A 87 -1.19 17.17 8.31
CA PRO A 87 0.20 16.82 8.52
C PRO A 87 0.42 15.29 8.53
N LEU A 88 1.60 14.84 8.09
CA LEU A 88 1.88 13.41 7.89
C LEU A 88 1.94 12.62 9.20
N GLU A 89 2.22 13.31 10.31
CA GLU A 89 2.23 12.77 11.67
C GLU A 89 0.88 12.15 12.08
N TRP A 90 -0.21 12.54 11.44
CA TRP A 90 -1.55 12.00 11.69
C TRP A 90 -1.85 10.70 10.95
N ASN A 91 -0.96 10.20 10.09
CA ASN A 91 -1.17 8.95 9.36
C ASN A 91 0.19 8.32 9.00
N VAL A 92 0.94 7.95 10.03
CA VAL A 92 2.30 7.44 9.87
C VAL A 92 2.27 5.96 9.50
N TYR A 93 2.74 5.63 8.30
CA TYR A 93 2.86 4.24 7.85
C TYR A 93 3.95 3.50 8.65
N HIS A 94 3.60 2.34 9.20
CA HIS A 94 4.54 1.58 10.04
C HIS A 94 5.71 0.99 9.25
N GLY A 95 5.56 0.74 7.95
CA GLY A 95 6.65 0.26 7.09
C GLY A 95 6.49 -1.20 6.66
N ASN A 96 5.49 -1.93 7.19
CA ASN A 96 5.19 -3.30 6.79
C ASN A 96 6.41 -4.24 6.85
N GLY A 97 7.32 -4.02 7.79
CA GLY A 97 8.54 -4.81 8.00
C GLY A 97 9.74 -4.40 7.13
N ASN A 98 9.62 -3.41 6.24
CA ASN A 98 10.76 -2.84 5.53
C ASN A 98 10.47 -1.39 5.06
N THR A 99 11.10 -0.42 5.71
CA THR A 99 11.03 0.99 5.31
C THR A 99 12.06 1.39 4.25
N ASP A 100 13.08 0.57 4.01
CA ASP A 100 14.31 0.98 3.33
C ASP A 100 14.26 0.73 1.81
N ASP A 101 13.35 -0.12 1.33
CA ASP A 101 13.22 -0.43 -0.09
C ASP A 101 12.40 0.61 -0.86
N PHE A 102 11.30 1.08 -0.28
CA PHE A 102 10.31 1.90 -0.99
C PHE A 102 10.45 3.41 -0.72
N PHE A 103 10.53 3.80 0.56
CA PHE A 103 10.45 5.21 0.96
C PHE A 103 11.68 6.06 0.60
N PRO A 104 12.93 5.57 0.71
CA PRO A 104 14.13 6.33 0.33
C PRO A 104 14.15 6.69 -1.16
N ASN A 105 13.40 5.96 -1.96
CA ASN A 105 13.28 6.17 -3.40
C ASN A 105 12.18 7.18 -3.76
N LEU A 106 11.52 7.85 -2.82
CA LEU A 106 10.59 8.96 -3.11
C LEU A 106 11.35 10.25 -3.45
N LYS A 107 10.65 11.35 -3.75
CA LYS A 107 11.22 12.70 -3.80
C LYS A 107 11.88 12.98 -2.44
N PHE A 108 13.05 13.61 -2.45
CA PHE A 108 13.82 13.86 -1.23
C PHE A 108 12.99 14.60 -0.15
N SER A 109 12.22 15.61 -0.55
CA SER A 109 11.33 16.35 0.35
C SER A 109 10.24 15.45 0.97
N THR A 110 9.63 14.58 0.18
CA THR A 110 8.63 13.60 0.65
C THR A 110 9.27 12.62 1.63
N TYR A 111 10.46 12.10 1.32
CA TYR A 111 11.17 11.19 2.20
C TYR A 111 11.58 11.85 3.53
N MET A 112 12.08 13.10 3.50
CA MET A 112 12.41 13.83 4.73
C MET A 112 11.19 14.07 5.62
N ARG A 113 10.04 14.43 5.01
CA ARG A 113 8.78 14.57 5.75
C ARG A 113 8.34 13.24 6.37
N PHE A 114 8.50 12.13 5.66
CA PHE A 114 8.23 10.79 6.18
C PHE A 114 9.11 10.45 7.39
N LEU A 115 10.42 10.69 7.31
CA LEU A 115 11.33 10.47 8.43
C LEU A 115 11.00 11.36 9.63
N GLN A 116 10.65 12.63 9.39
CA GLN A 116 10.25 13.56 10.45
C GLN A 116 8.97 13.08 11.14
N ALA A 117 7.95 12.68 10.37
CA ALA A 117 6.68 12.24 10.92
C ALA A 117 6.82 11.00 11.82
N ARG A 118 7.74 10.10 11.48
CA ARG A 118 8.04 8.89 12.26
C ARG A 118 8.73 9.15 13.59
N ARG A 119 9.36 10.32 13.79
CA ARG A 119 10.01 10.66 15.07
C ARG A 119 9.02 10.99 16.18
N ASN A 120 7.85 11.50 15.81
CA ASN A 120 6.80 11.88 16.76
C ASN A 120 5.42 11.66 16.14
N PRO A 121 5.02 10.39 15.93
CA PRO A 121 3.73 10.07 15.31
C PRO A 121 2.58 10.48 16.24
N LYS A 122 1.49 11.03 15.66
CA LYS A 122 0.22 11.25 16.36
C LYS A 122 -0.75 10.10 16.16
N MET A 123 -0.62 9.38 15.03
CA MET A 123 -1.32 8.13 14.77
C MET A 123 -0.44 7.24 13.90
N ILE A 124 -0.37 5.96 14.27
CA ILE A 124 0.40 4.93 13.60
C ILE A 124 -0.57 4.03 12.82
N HIS A 125 -0.37 3.96 11.51
CA HIS A 125 -1.19 3.18 10.61
C HIS A 125 -0.46 1.89 10.20
N TYR A 126 -0.86 0.78 10.83
CA TYR A 126 -0.39 -0.58 10.49
C TYR A 126 -0.99 -1.10 9.18
N ALA A 127 -0.82 -0.37 8.07
CA ALA A 127 -1.30 -0.76 6.74
C ALA A 127 -0.38 -1.79 6.07
N GLY A 128 -0.94 -2.63 5.20
CA GLY A 128 -0.22 -3.76 4.58
C GLY A 128 -0.47 -5.10 5.27
N GLU A 129 0.34 -6.10 4.93
CA GLU A 129 0.16 -7.52 5.29
C GLU A 129 0.70 -7.87 6.68
N ASN A 130 1.83 -7.27 7.07
CA ASN A 130 2.53 -7.54 8.32
C ASN A 130 1.89 -6.72 9.45
N LYS A 131 0.96 -7.36 10.14
CA LYS A 131 0.24 -6.75 11.28
C LYS A 131 0.94 -7.06 12.60
N PRO A 132 0.93 -6.13 13.56
CA PRO A 132 1.61 -6.32 14.84
C PRO A 132 0.98 -7.47 15.65
N TRP A 133 -0.33 -7.72 15.52
CA TRP A 133 -0.99 -8.88 16.13
C TRP A 133 -0.61 -10.24 15.50
N ASN A 134 0.10 -10.26 14.37
CA ASN A 134 0.57 -11.49 13.72
C ASN A 134 2.09 -11.69 13.87
N THR A 135 2.85 -10.62 14.08
CA THR A 135 4.32 -10.67 14.13
C THR A 135 4.86 -9.46 14.88
N GLU A 136 5.83 -9.70 15.76
CA GLU A 136 6.60 -8.64 16.45
C GLU A 136 7.61 -7.95 15.52
N LYS A 137 7.89 -8.52 14.35
CA LYS A 137 8.92 -8.04 13.41
C LYS A 137 8.42 -6.90 12.53
N VAL A 138 7.83 -5.89 13.15
CA VAL A 138 7.34 -4.67 12.51
C VAL A 138 7.70 -3.46 13.35
N ASP A 139 7.93 -2.31 12.71
CA ASP A 139 8.16 -1.09 13.45
C ASP A 139 6.91 -0.68 14.23
N PHE A 140 7.13 0.08 15.31
CA PHE A 140 6.10 0.51 16.25
C PHE A 140 5.35 -0.64 16.93
N TYR A 141 5.92 -1.86 16.96
CA TYR A 141 5.29 -3.00 17.63
C TYR A 141 4.96 -2.71 19.10
N ASP A 142 5.86 -2.05 19.82
CA ASP A 142 5.68 -1.71 21.23
C ASP A 142 4.50 -0.74 21.44
N ASP A 143 4.30 0.23 20.54
CA ASP A 143 3.13 1.13 20.58
C ASP A 143 1.80 0.35 20.45
N PHE A 144 1.77 -0.70 19.61
CA PHE A 144 0.61 -1.60 19.55
C PHE A 144 0.47 -2.41 20.83
N LEU A 145 1.56 -3.02 21.30
CA LEU A 145 1.55 -3.92 22.45
C LEU A 145 1.11 -3.20 23.73
N GLU A 146 1.57 -1.97 23.94
CA GLU A 146 1.16 -1.10 25.07
C GLU A 146 -0.36 -0.94 25.15
N ASN A 147 -1.05 -0.83 24.01
CA ASN A 147 -2.50 -0.65 23.95
C ASN A 147 -3.29 -1.97 24.09
N VAL A 148 -2.61 -3.12 24.03
CA VAL A 148 -3.25 -4.44 24.14
C VAL A 148 -2.98 -5.09 25.50
N LEU A 149 -1.87 -4.77 26.15
CA LEU A 149 -1.57 -5.14 27.52
C LEU A 149 -2.75 -4.81 28.45
N SER A 150 -3.08 -5.72 29.37
CA SER A 150 -4.21 -5.62 30.31
C SER A 150 -5.60 -5.57 29.66
N THR A 151 -5.73 -5.90 28.37
CA THR A 151 -7.02 -6.10 27.72
C THR A 151 -7.37 -7.60 27.62
N PRO A 152 -8.64 -7.98 27.39
CA PRO A 152 -9.01 -9.38 27.16
C PRO A 152 -8.27 -10.05 25.99
N TRP A 153 -7.71 -9.27 25.06
CA TRP A 153 -6.98 -9.76 23.88
C TRP A 153 -5.49 -10.03 24.12
N GLU A 154 -4.95 -9.64 25.29
CA GLU A 154 -3.52 -9.80 25.59
C GLU A 154 -3.03 -11.25 25.39
N LYS A 155 -3.73 -12.22 26.00
CA LYS A 155 -3.38 -13.64 25.86
C LYS A 155 -3.50 -14.13 24.42
N GLU A 156 -4.48 -13.62 23.67
CA GLU A 156 -4.68 -14.00 22.27
C GLU A 156 -3.49 -13.57 21.41
N ILE A 157 -2.95 -12.37 21.61
CA ILE A 157 -1.76 -11.90 20.89
C ILE A 157 -0.58 -12.84 21.14
N TYR A 158 -0.32 -13.20 22.40
CA TYR A 158 0.75 -14.14 22.72
C TYR A 158 0.55 -15.48 22.01
N TYR A 159 -0.64 -16.09 22.12
CA TYR A 159 -0.90 -17.39 21.47
C TYR A 159 -0.78 -17.33 19.95
N ARG A 160 -1.17 -16.21 19.34
CA ARG A 160 -1.14 -16.00 17.89
C ARG A 160 0.28 -15.83 17.35
N GLN A 161 1.18 -15.27 18.17
CA GLN A 161 2.57 -15.04 17.83
C GLN A 161 3.50 -16.18 18.27
N LEU A 162 3.06 -17.04 19.20
CA LEU A 162 3.81 -18.23 19.56
C LEU A 162 4.11 -19.02 18.28
N PRO A 163 5.37 -19.45 18.07
CA PRO A 163 5.65 -20.39 17.00
C PRO A 163 4.78 -21.61 17.25
N VAL A 164 3.94 -21.99 16.28
CA VAL A 164 3.33 -23.31 16.30
C VAL A 164 4.50 -24.28 16.44
N ALA A 165 4.60 -24.95 17.59
CA ALA A 165 5.52 -26.06 17.76
C ALA A 165 5.07 -27.13 16.78
N THR A 166 5.52 -27.04 15.53
CA THR A 166 5.57 -28.19 14.65
C THR A 166 6.52 -29.14 15.35
N VAL A 167 5.96 -30.12 16.05
CA VAL A 167 6.66 -31.29 16.55
C VAL A 167 7.18 -32.03 15.32
N VAL A 168 8.31 -31.58 14.79
CA VAL A 168 9.14 -32.32 13.86
C VAL A 168 10.38 -32.68 14.66
N PRO A 169 10.65 -33.97 14.92
CA PRO A 169 11.81 -34.37 15.72
C PRO A 169 13.09 -33.94 15.01
N ASN A 170 13.95 -33.23 15.74
CA ASN A 170 15.37 -32.97 15.48
C ASN A 170 15.88 -33.33 14.08
N GLN A 171 15.85 -32.35 13.19
CA GLN A 171 16.97 -32.16 12.28
C GLN A 171 17.37 -30.69 12.40
N HIS A 172 18.62 -30.46 12.81
CA HIS A 172 19.29 -29.17 12.66
C HIS A 172 19.17 -28.75 11.20
N THR A 173 18.16 -27.95 10.91
CA THR A 173 18.02 -27.30 9.62
C THR A 173 18.21 -25.84 9.93
N GLU A 174 19.39 -25.33 9.61
CA GLU A 174 19.54 -23.90 9.38
C GLU A 174 18.30 -23.44 8.61
N LEU A 175 17.59 -22.43 9.10
CA LEU A 175 16.53 -21.78 8.35
C LEU A 175 17.18 -21.01 7.18
N GLN A 176 17.76 -21.73 6.23
CA GLN A 176 17.92 -21.24 4.87
C GLN A 176 16.50 -21.00 4.38
N GLN A 177 16.10 -19.74 4.35
CA GLN A 177 14.97 -19.30 3.55
C GLN A 177 15.18 -19.87 2.15
N THR A 178 14.51 -20.97 1.82
CA THR A 178 14.60 -21.57 0.49
C THR A 178 13.98 -20.56 -0.46
N VAL A 179 14.81 -19.73 -1.06
CA VAL A 179 14.39 -18.72 -2.03
C VAL A 179 13.66 -19.47 -3.13
N LEU A 180 12.35 -19.22 -3.27
CA LEU A 180 11.50 -19.84 -4.28
C LEU A 180 12.19 -19.78 -5.64
N LEU A 181 12.09 -20.87 -6.42
CA LEU A 181 12.72 -20.95 -7.75
C LEU A 181 12.35 -19.75 -8.63
N GLN A 182 11.09 -19.30 -8.54
CA GLN A 182 10.60 -18.09 -9.21
C GLN A 182 11.38 -16.83 -8.80
N THR A 183 11.72 -16.67 -7.52
CA THR A 183 12.50 -15.56 -7.00
C THR A 183 13.95 -15.62 -7.47
N LYS A 184 14.55 -16.81 -7.54
CA LYS A 184 15.90 -17.00 -8.11
C LYS A 184 15.93 -16.61 -9.59
N ILE A 185 14.98 -17.11 -10.38
CA ILE A 185 14.82 -16.76 -11.80
C ILE A 185 14.61 -15.26 -11.98
N LYS A 186 13.71 -14.67 -11.20
CA LYS A 186 13.46 -13.22 -11.22
C LYS A 186 14.74 -12.44 -10.94
N ARG A 187 15.48 -12.76 -9.87
CA ARG A 187 16.74 -12.09 -9.53
C ARG A 187 17.77 -12.19 -10.66
N ALA A 188 17.90 -13.33 -11.32
CA ALA A 188 18.82 -13.52 -12.44
C ALA A 188 18.44 -12.68 -13.68
N LEU A 189 17.14 -12.58 -14.00
CA LEU A 189 16.68 -11.84 -15.18
C LEU A 189 16.64 -10.32 -14.95
N MET A 190 16.37 -9.88 -13.72
CA MET A 190 16.11 -8.47 -13.42
C MET A 190 17.20 -7.48 -13.87
N PRO A 191 18.51 -7.76 -13.77
CA PRO A 191 19.55 -6.87 -14.31
C PRO A 191 19.40 -6.61 -15.81
N TYR A 192 19.13 -7.66 -16.59
CA TYR A 192 18.92 -7.56 -18.04
C TYR A 192 17.63 -6.81 -18.36
N VAL A 193 16.54 -7.13 -17.66
CA VAL A 193 15.27 -6.42 -17.84
C VAL A 193 15.44 -4.95 -17.48
N ASN A 194 16.16 -4.61 -16.40
CA ASN A 194 16.41 -3.22 -16.00
C ASN A 194 17.29 -2.48 -17.02
N LYS A 195 18.27 -3.14 -17.65
CA LYS A 195 19.08 -2.56 -18.73
C LYS A 195 18.25 -2.28 -19.99
N TYR A 196 17.36 -3.20 -20.38
CA TYR A 196 16.60 -3.12 -21.64
C TYR A 196 15.29 -2.33 -21.53
N ALA A 197 14.67 -2.38 -20.34
CA ALA A 197 13.42 -1.74 -19.98
C ALA A 197 13.55 -1.20 -18.53
N PRO A 198 14.21 -0.03 -18.36
CA PRO A 198 14.38 0.62 -17.06
C PRO A 198 13.04 0.82 -16.34
N VAL A 199 13.09 0.81 -15.01
CA VAL A 199 11.90 1.05 -14.15
C VAL A 199 11.27 2.39 -14.53
N GLY A 200 9.93 2.42 -14.65
CA GLY A 200 9.18 3.59 -15.08
C GLY A 200 9.15 3.85 -16.59
N SER A 201 9.96 3.18 -17.41
CA SER A 201 9.97 3.40 -18.87
C SER A 201 8.66 2.91 -19.56
N PRO A 202 8.21 3.54 -20.67
CA PRO A 202 7.05 3.08 -21.42
C PRO A 202 7.15 1.62 -21.87
N ARG A 203 8.38 1.17 -22.16
CA ARG A 203 8.68 -0.21 -22.52
C ARG A 203 8.45 -1.18 -21.35
N ARG A 204 8.96 -0.84 -20.17
CA ARG A 204 8.73 -1.62 -18.94
C ARG A 204 7.25 -1.73 -18.65
N ASN A 205 6.53 -0.63 -18.84
CA ASN A 205 5.08 -0.58 -18.65
C ASN A 205 4.34 -1.53 -19.60
N LYS A 206 4.71 -1.57 -20.90
CA LYS A 206 4.16 -2.56 -21.85
C LYS A 206 4.44 -4.00 -21.41
N LEU A 207 5.68 -4.33 -21.05
CA LEU A 207 6.06 -5.68 -20.62
C LEU A 207 5.24 -6.14 -19.39
N ILE A 208 5.15 -5.29 -18.37
CA ILE A 208 4.39 -5.59 -17.16
C ILE A 208 2.89 -5.75 -17.48
N LYS A 209 2.32 -4.90 -18.35
CA LYS A 209 0.93 -5.01 -18.78
C LYS A 209 0.63 -6.38 -19.42
N TYR A 210 1.48 -6.83 -20.34
CA TYR A 210 1.31 -8.15 -20.96
C TYR A 210 1.52 -9.30 -19.96
N TYR A 211 2.49 -9.17 -19.06
CA TYR A 211 2.69 -10.14 -17.99
C TYR A 211 1.43 -10.35 -17.14
N TYR A 212 0.79 -9.27 -16.67
CA TYR A 212 -0.44 -9.38 -15.89
C TYR A 212 -1.61 -9.91 -16.71
N LYS A 213 -1.72 -9.51 -17.99
CA LYS A 213 -2.75 -10.05 -18.90
C LYS A 213 -2.63 -11.57 -19.06
N VAL A 214 -1.41 -12.07 -19.26
CA VAL A 214 -1.13 -13.52 -19.37
C VAL A 214 -1.35 -14.23 -18.04
N ARG A 215 -0.88 -13.65 -16.93
CA ARG A 215 -1.08 -14.20 -15.60
C ARG A 215 -2.57 -14.42 -15.29
N ARG A 216 -3.42 -13.46 -15.62
CA ARG A 216 -4.88 -13.56 -15.44
C ARG A 216 -5.49 -14.68 -16.29
N SER A 217 -5.07 -14.83 -17.56
CA SER A 217 -5.57 -15.94 -18.40
C SER A 217 -5.19 -17.33 -17.90
N ILE A 218 -4.12 -17.45 -17.09
CA ILE A 218 -3.64 -18.74 -16.58
C ILE A 218 -4.20 -19.05 -15.19
N LEU A 219 -4.36 -18.03 -14.34
CA LEU A 219 -4.69 -18.22 -12.92
C LEU A 219 -6.14 -17.88 -12.54
N GLY A 220 -6.93 -17.29 -13.43
CA GLY A 220 -8.29 -16.79 -13.15
C GLY A 220 -8.28 -15.36 -12.64
#